data_AF-A0A239Q347-F1
#
_entry.id   AF-A0A239Q347-F1
#
_cell.length_a   1.000
_cell.length_b   1.000
_cell.length_c   1.000
_cell.angle_alpha   90.00
_cell.angle_beta   90.00
_cell.angle_gamma   90.00
#
_symmetry.space_group_name_H-M   'P 1'
#
loop_
_entity.id
_entity.type
_entity.pdbx_description
1 polymer ?
#
loop_
_entity_poly.entity_id
_entity_poly.type
_entity_poly.pdbx_seq_one_letter_code
_entity_poly.pdbx_strand_id
1 'polypeptide(L)'
;MTKRKTGDHPDLKMVNPNAAAIDIGSTMHMAAVSPDTDTIPVRAYMRQRERLTEYGAAHIQHMQKALMEMNLQLHHVVSDITGATGMRIIRAIVDGERDPEVLAAFRDIRCKSSMDTIKAALVGNDREEPIFALTQSLELYDFYKAQIEACDRRLEAASRAYCSG
;
A
#
# COMPACT_ATOMS: atom_id res chain seq x y z
N MET A 1 15.06 46.15 6.13
CA MET A 1 15.63 44.79 6.11
C MET A 1 15.20 44.12 4.81
N THR A 2 16.08 44.14 3.81
CA THR A 2 15.87 43.56 2.49
C THR A 2 16.25 42.07 2.51
N LYS A 3 15.33 41.18 2.12
CA LYS A 3 15.58 39.74 2.00
C LYS A 3 16.71 39.50 1.00
N ARG A 4 17.78 38.80 1.42
CA ARG A 4 18.82 38.27 0.52
C ARG A 4 18.17 37.25 -0.41
N LYS A 5 18.38 37.45 -1.72
CA LYS A 5 18.17 36.41 -2.73
C LYS A 5 19.13 35.27 -2.44
N THR A 6 18.60 34.07 -2.21
CA THR A 6 19.40 32.86 -2.02
C THR A 6 20.00 32.47 -3.37
N GLY A 7 21.34 32.54 -3.44
CA GLY A 7 22.19 31.60 -4.13
C GLY A 7 21.96 31.40 -5.62
N ASP A 8 22.53 32.30 -6.41
CA ASP A 8 23.03 31.99 -7.75
C ASP A 8 24.24 31.04 -7.57
N HIS A 9 24.00 29.73 -7.57
CA HIS A 9 25.06 28.73 -7.61
C HIS A 9 25.52 28.61 -9.06
N PRO A 10 26.80 28.92 -9.39
CA PRO A 10 27.28 28.78 -10.74
C PRO A 10 27.37 27.28 -11.08
N ASP A 11 26.86 26.93 -12.26
CA ASP A 11 27.05 25.67 -12.98
C ASP A 11 26.24 24.42 -12.59
N LEU A 12 25.02 24.58 -12.03
CA LEU A 12 23.99 23.56 -12.24
C LEU A 12 23.13 23.95 -13.45
N LYS A 13 23.63 23.61 -14.64
CA LYS A 13 22.86 23.79 -15.88
C LYS A 13 21.61 22.89 -15.79
N MET A 14 20.44 23.51 -15.72
CA MET A 14 19.15 22.83 -15.79
C MET A 14 19.12 21.93 -17.03
N VAL A 15 19.25 20.61 -16.84
CA VAL A 15 19.40 19.63 -17.94
C VAL A 15 18.05 19.36 -18.60
N ASN A 16 16.97 19.37 -17.81
CA ASN A 16 15.61 19.26 -18.29
C ASN A 16 14.69 20.20 -17.46
N PRO A 17 14.27 21.35 -18.01
CA PRO A 17 13.42 22.34 -17.33
C PRO A 17 12.07 21.80 -16.85
N ASN A 18 11.70 20.66 -17.41
CA ASN A 18 10.39 20.07 -17.33
C ASN A 18 10.39 18.80 -16.48
N ALA A 19 11.53 18.42 -15.90
CA ALA A 19 11.63 17.23 -15.08
C ALA A 19 10.71 17.30 -13.86
N ALA A 20 9.74 16.39 -13.78
CA ALA A 20 8.93 16.15 -12.60
C ALA A 20 9.38 14.87 -11.91
N ALA A 21 9.62 14.94 -10.60
CA ALA A 21 9.93 13.79 -9.77
C ALA A 21 8.69 13.42 -8.95
N ILE A 22 8.25 12.16 -9.06
CA ILE A 22 7.22 11.58 -8.19
C ILE A 22 7.85 10.42 -7.43
N ASP A 23 7.76 10.46 -6.10
CA ASP A 23 8.08 9.33 -5.26
C ASP A 23 6.80 8.54 -4.93
N ILE A 24 6.51 7.52 -5.75
CA ILE A 24 5.37 6.62 -5.54
C ILE A 24 5.87 5.44 -4.70
N GLY A 25 5.71 5.51 -3.37
CA GLY A 25 6.06 4.38 -2.49
C GLY A 25 6.48 4.75 -1.07
N SER A 26 6.78 6.02 -0.80
CA SER A 26 7.14 6.51 0.54
C SER A 26 5.92 6.76 1.43
N THR A 27 6.15 6.83 2.75
CA THR A 27 5.15 7.26 3.77
C THR A 27 4.59 8.66 3.52
N MET A 28 5.22 9.41 2.61
CA MET A 28 4.82 10.73 2.16
C MET A 28 4.81 10.74 0.63
N HIS A 29 3.65 11.03 0.02
CA HIS A 29 3.53 11.20 -1.43
C HIS A 29 3.97 12.62 -1.80
N MET A 30 5.06 12.72 -2.55
CA MET A 30 5.61 14.02 -2.98
C MET A 30 5.68 14.07 -4.50
N ALA A 31 5.22 15.20 -5.06
CA ALA A 31 5.38 15.53 -6.46
C ALA A 31 6.02 16.91 -6.57
N ALA A 32 7.20 16.98 -7.18
CA ALA A 32 7.85 18.24 -7.54
C ALA A 32 7.52 18.56 -9.01
N VAL A 33 6.97 19.75 -9.24
CA VAL A 33 6.58 20.25 -10.56
C VAL A 33 7.10 21.68 -10.72
N SER A 34 7.40 22.09 -11.96
CA SER A 34 7.94 23.42 -12.22
C SER A 34 6.97 24.52 -11.79
N PRO A 35 7.46 25.70 -11.34
CA PRO A 35 6.60 26.78 -10.82
C PRO A 35 5.55 27.27 -11.82
N ASP A 36 5.84 27.14 -13.12
CA ASP A 36 4.99 27.61 -14.22
C ASP A 36 3.97 26.55 -14.67
N THR A 37 3.97 25.39 -14.03
CA THR A 37 3.11 24.25 -14.37
C THR A 37 1.75 24.32 -13.64
N ASP A 38 0.64 24.05 -14.35
CA ASP A 38 -0.65 23.91 -13.69
C ASP A 38 -0.66 22.66 -12.80
N THR A 39 -0.60 22.87 -11.49
CA THR A 39 -0.53 21.82 -10.47
C THR A 39 -1.90 21.27 -10.06
N ILE A 40 -3.01 21.81 -10.60
CA ILE A 40 -4.37 21.39 -10.24
C ILE A 40 -4.61 19.89 -10.48
N PRO A 41 -4.28 19.31 -11.66
CA PRO A 41 -4.53 17.88 -11.91
C PRO A 41 -3.75 16.97 -10.96
N VAL A 42 -2.46 17.26 -10.72
CA VAL A 42 -1.59 16.48 -9.83
C VAL A 42 -2.14 16.49 -8.41
N ARG A 43 -2.45 17.68 -7.86
CA ARG A 43 -3.00 17.81 -6.50
C ARG A 43 -4.35 17.12 -6.35
N ALA A 44 -5.20 17.15 -7.38
CA ALA A 44 -6.50 16.50 -7.34
C ALA A 44 -6.35 14.96 -7.23
N TYR A 45 -5.49 14.37 -8.07
CA TYR A 45 -5.24 12.92 -8.03
C TYR A 45 -4.52 12.48 -6.75
N MET A 46 -3.57 13.27 -6.23
CA MET A 46 -2.91 12.95 -4.94
C MET A 46 -3.90 12.93 -3.78
N ARG A 47 -4.79 13.93 -3.67
CA ARG A 47 -5.82 13.95 -2.61
C ARG A 47 -6.80 12.79 -2.73
N GLN A 48 -7.16 12.42 -3.97
CA GLN A 48 -8.05 11.28 -4.18
C GLN A 48 -7.36 9.97 -3.76
N ARG A 49 -6.09 9.80 -4.12
CA ARG A 49 -5.27 8.66 -3.73
C ARG A 49 -5.13 8.55 -2.21
N GLU A 50 -4.91 9.66 -1.52
CA GLU A 50 -4.81 9.74 -0.05
C GLU A 50 -6.09 9.21 0.61
N ARG A 51 -7.26 9.70 0.21
CA ARG A 51 -8.55 9.21 0.72
C ARG A 51 -8.76 7.71 0.51
N LEU A 52 -8.41 7.21 -0.67
CA LEU A 52 -8.51 5.77 -0.96
C LEU A 52 -7.56 4.95 -0.08
N THR A 53 -6.39 5.50 0.25
CA THR A 53 -5.43 4.87 1.18
C THR A 53 -6.00 4.82 2.59
N GLU A 54 -6.64 5.91 3.05
CA GLU A 54 -7.32 5.96 4.36
C GLU A 54 -8.46 4.93 4.44
N TYR A 55 -9.29 4.82 3.38
CA TYR A 55 -10.34 3.80 3.32
C TYR A 55 -9.77 2.38 3.34
N GLY A 56 -8.71 2.12 2.58
CA GLY A 56 -8.01 0.84 2.59
C GLY A 56 -7.47 0.48 3.99
N ALA A 57 -6.93 1.45 4.72
CA ALA A 57 -6.38 1.24 6.06
C ALA A 57 -7.42 0.73 7.07
N ALA A 58 -8.67 1.21 6.99
CA ALA A 58 -9.75 0.71 7.84
C ALA A 58 -10.01 -0.78 7.60
N HIS A 59 -9.96 -1.24 6.34
CA HIS A 59 -10.16 -2.65 6.02
C HIS A 59 -8.99 -3.55 6.41
N ILE A 60 -7.76 -3.02 6.48
CA ILE A 60 -6.63 -3.73 7.10
C ILE A 60 -6.94 -4.04 8.57
N GLN A 61 -7.46 -3.05 9.32
CA GLN A 61 -7.85 -3.25 10.71
C GLN A 61 -8.99 -4.26 10.85
N HIS A 62 -9.97 -4.23 9.94
CA HIS A 62 -11.06 -5.22 9.93
C HIS A 62 -10.57 -6.64 9.62
N MET A 63 -9.62 -6.81 8.70
CA MET A 63 -8.96 -8.10 8.48
C MET A 63 -8.26 -8.60 9.74
N GLN A 64 -7.51 -7.74 10.44
CA GLN A 64 -6.85 -8.11 11.71
C GLN A 64 -7.87 -8.51 12.78
N LYS A 65 -8.98 -7.78 12.88
CA LYS A 65 -10.07 -8.11 13.80
C LYS A 65 -10.66 -9.50 13.51
N ALA A 66 -10.98 -9.80 12.25
CA ALA A 66 -11.51 -11.11 11.88
C ALA A 66 -10.52 -12.24 12.18
N LEU A 67 -9.23 -12.03 11.92
CA LEU A 67 -8.16 -12.98 12.29
C LEU A 67 -8.12 -13.22 13.80
N MET A 68 -8.22 -12.17 14.63
CA MET A 68 -8.28 -12.32 16.09
C MET A 68 -9.51 -13.10 16.57
N GLU A 69 -10.69 -12.85 15.99
CA GLU A 69 -11.93 -13.58 16.34
C GLU A 69 -11.85 -15.08 15.98
N MET A 70 -11.07 -15.42 14.94
CA MET A 70 -10.71 -16.81 14.58
C MET A 70 -9.55 -17.38 15.42
N ASN A 71 -9.01 -16.63 16.38
CA ASN A 71 -7.79 -16.99 17.13
C ASN A 71 -6.54 -17.19 16.25
N LEU A 72 -6.49 -16.53 15.10
CA LEU A 72 -5.34 -16.54 14.19
C LEU A 72 -4.43 -15.33 14.50
N GLN A 73 -3.25 -15.60 15.04
CA GLN A 73 -2.27 -14.59 15.47
C GLN A 73 -1.31 -14.16 14.35
N LEU A 74 -1.71 -14.37 13.08
CA LEU A 74 -0.89 -14.06 11.90
C LEU A 74 -0.31 -12.65 11.94
N HIS A 75 -1.12 -11.67 12.35
CA HIS A 75 -0.76 -10.25 12.42
C HIS A 75 0.31 -9.91 13.47
N HIS A 76 0.64 -10.83 14.39
CA HIS A 76 1.77 -10.68 15.32
C HIS A 76 3.07 -11.30 14.78
N VAL A 77 2.97 -12.27 13.86
CA VAL A 77 4.14 -13.00 13.36
C VAL A 77 4.60 -12.52 11.99
N VAL A 78 3.82 -11.71 11.27
CA VAL A 78 4.28 -11.03 10.06
C VAL A 78 4.48 -9.54 10.33
N SER A 79 5.47 -8.94 9.67
CA SER A 79 5.75 -7.49 9.81
C SER A 79 4.63 -6.62 9.23
N ASP A 80 3.90 -7.13 8.24
CA ASP A 80 2.78 -6.48 7.58
C ASP A 80 1.85 -7.56 6.99
N ILE A 81 0.57 -7.53 7.38
CA ILE A 81 -0.42 -8.49 6.88
C ILE A 81 -0.78 -8.26 5.42
N THR A 82 -0.56 -7.04 4.91
CA THR A 82 -0.76 -6.70 3.50
C THR A 82 0.45 -6.99 2.62
N GLY A 83 1.55 -7.45 3.23
CA GLY A 83 2.71 -7.98 2.54
C GLY A 83 2.41 -9.30 1.81
N ALA A 84 3.34 -9.72 0.94
CA ALA A 84 3.14 -10.89 0.07
C ALA A 84 2.78 -12.18 0.84
N THR A 85 3.44 -12.45 1.97
CA THR A 85 3.14 -13.63 2.80
C THR A 85 1.75 -13.52 3.44
N GLY A 86 1.45 -12.41 4.10
CA GLY A 86 0.16 -12.22 4.78
C GLY A 86 -1.02 -12.31 3.82
N MET A 87 -0.94 -11.64 2.66
CA MET A 87 -2.01 -11.67 1.66
C MET A 87 -2.22 -13.05 1.02
N ARG A 88 -1.15 -13.84 0.81
CA ARG A 88 -1.29 -15.22 0.30
C ARG A 88 -2.01 -16.10 1.32
N ILE A 89 -1.65 -15.99 2.59
CA ILE A 89 -2.29 -16.76 3.67
C ILE A 89 -3.75 -16.34 3.86
N ILE A 90 -4.02 -15.03 3.91
CA ILE A 90 -5.39 -14.50 4.06
C ILE A 90 -6.28 -14.95 2.89
N ARG A 91 -5.77 -14.89 1.65
CA ARG A 91 -6.51 -15.39 0.48
C ARG A 91 -6.78 -16.88 0.55
N ALA A 92 -5.79 -17.69 0.93
CA ALA A 92 -5.99 -19.13 1.12
C ALA A 92 -7.06 -19.44 2.18
N ILE A 93 -7.08 -18.70 3.30
CA ILE A 93 -8.15 -18.82 4.31
C ILE A 93 -9.52 -18.47 3.70
N VAL A 94 -9.62 -17.38 2.95
CA VAL A 94 -10.89 -17.01 2.29
C VAL A 94 -11.32 -18.08 1.25
N ASP A 95 -10.37 -18.68 0.54
CA ASP A 95 -10.61 -19.75 -0.44
C ASP A 95 -10.94 -21.11 0.20
N GLY A 96 -10.94 -21.21 1.53
CA GLY A 96 -11.38 -22.40 2.26
C GLY A 96 -10.26 -23.26 2.85
N GLU A 97 -8.99 -22.86 2.75
CA GLU A 97 -7.88 -23.60 3.36
C GLU A 97 -7.85 -23.43 4.88
N ARG A 98 -7.67 -24.54 5.61
CA ARG A 98 -7.68 -24.60 7.08
C ARG A 98 -6.46 -25.30 7.67
N ASP A 99 -5.72 -26.06 6.88
CA ASP A 99 -4.52 -26.74 7.35
C ASP A 99 -3.39 -25.72 7.62
N PRO A 100 -2.94 -25.56 8.90
CA PRO A 100 -1.88 -24.64 9.24
C PRO A 100 -0.54 -24.95 8.55
N GLU A 101 -0.29 -26.22 8.18
CA GLU A 101 0.90 -26.62 7.42
C GLU A 101 0.84 -26.05 5.99
N VAL A 102 -0.29 -26.21 5.32
CA VAL A 102 -0.51 -25.68 3.97
C VAL A 102 -0.47 -24.15 4.00
N LEU A 103 -1.12 -23.53 4.98
CA LEU A 103 -1.09 -22.07 5.14
C LEU A 103 0.34 -21.55 5.39
N ALA A 104 1.12 -22.20 6.26
CA ALA A 104 2.50 -21.81 6.53
C ALA A 104 3.43 -21.97 5.32
N ALA A 105 3.11 -22.89 4.39
CA ALA A 105 3.85 -23.07 3.14
C ALA A 105 3.72 -21.88 2.17
N PHE A 106 2.72 -21.01 2.31
CA PHE A 106 2.62 -19.77 1.53
C PHE A 106 3.64 -18.70 1.94
N ARG A 107 4.42 -18.93 3.00
CA ARG A 107 5.48 -18.04 3.45
C ARG A 107 6.51 -17.79 2.35
N ASP A 108 6.81 -16.52 2.11
CA ASP A 108 7.93 -16.11 1.26
C ASP A 108 9.28 -16.34 1.97
N ILE A 109 10.33 -16.64 1.22
CA ILE A 109 11.69 -16.84 1.77
C ILE A 109 12.23 -15.59 2.49
N ARG A 110 11.74 -14.40 2.15
CA ARG A 110 12.12 -13.12 2.78
C ARG A 110 11.37 -12.86 4.09
N CYS A 111 10.38 -13.68 4.44
CA CYS A 111 9.70 -13.56 5.72
C CYS A 111 10.67 -13.93 6.85
N LYS A 112 10.80 -13.04 7.84
CA LYS A 112 11.71 -13.25 8.98
C LYS A 112 11.26 -14.37 9.91
N SER A 113 9.96 -14.60 10.00
CA SER A 113 9.39 -15.62 10.88
C SER A 113 9.56 -17.02 10.29
N SER A 114 9.91 -17.97 11.15
CA SER A 114 10.06 -19.35 10.73
C SER A 114 8.72 -19.96 10.32
N MET A 115 8.77 -21.11 9.64
CA MET A 115 7.58 -21.82 9.19
C MET A 115 6.80 -22.31 10.41
N ASP A 116 7.51 -22.86 11.40
CA ASP A 116 6.94 -23.30 12.68
C ASP A 116 6.24 -22.16 13.43
N THR A 117 6.84 -20.97 13.45
CA THR A 117 6.22 -19.79 14.10
C THR A 117 4.95 -19.36 13.38
N ILE A 118 4.93 -19.35 12.05
CA ILE A 118 3.72 -19.03 11.27
C ILE A 118 2.66 -20.10 11.47
N LYS A 119 3.03 -21.38 11.41
CA LYS A 119 2.13 -22.50 11.66
C LYS A 119 1.47 -22.39 13.04
N ALA A 120 2.25 -22.13 14.09
CA ALA A 120 1.73 -21.96 15.44
C ALA A 120 0.75 -20.77 15.57
N ALA A 121 0.96 -19.71 14.80
CA ALA A 121 0.07 -18.55 14.77
C ALA A 121 -1.22 -18.78 13.98
N LEU A 122 -1.32 -19.89 13.24
CA LEU A 122 -2.48 -20.24 12.41
C LEU A 122 -3.34 -21.35 13.01
N VAL A 123 -3.12 -21.68 14.28
CA VAL A 123 -3.98 -22.61 15.03
C VAL A 123 -5.15 -21.84 15.62
N GLY A 124 -6.32 -21.96 14.98
CA GLY A 124 -7.51 -21.18 15.30
C GLY A 124 -8.81 -21.98 15.28
N ASN A 125 -9.91 -21.25 15.14
CA ASN A 125 -11.24 -21.78 14.91
C ASN A 125 -11.75 -21.36 13.53
N ASP A 126 -12.64 -22.17 12.96
CA ASP A 126 -13.11 -22.01 11.57
C ASP A 126 -14.53 -21.46 11.51
N ARG A 127 -14.84 -20.51 12.40
CA ARG A 127 -16.17 -19.93 12.49
C ARG A 127 -16.53 -19.16 11.24
N GLU A 128 -17.71 -19.42 10.70
CA GLU A 128 -18.18 -18.83 9.45
C GLU A 128 -18.36 -17.31 9.52
N GLU A 129 -18.76 -16.77 10.68
CA GLU A 129 -19.06 -15.34 10.77
C GLU A 129 -17.80 -14.45 10.64
N PRO A 130 -16.68 -14.75 11.35
CA PRO A 130 -15.41 -14.07 11.11
C PRO A 130 -14.84 -14.30 9.70
N ILE A 131 -14.99 -15.50 9.12
CA ILE A 131 -14.54 -15.77 7.74
C ILE A 131 -15.29 -14.89 6.74
N PHE A 132 -16.60 -14.72 6.91
CA PHE A 132 -17.40 -13.83 6.10
C PHE A 132 -16.93 -12.38 6.21
N ALA A 133 -16.69 -11.89 7.43
CA ALA A 133 -16.17 -10.55 7.67
C ALA A 133 -14.76 -10.35 7.08
N LEU A 134 -13.89 -11.37 7.16
CA LEU A 134 -12.57 -11.36 6.54
C LEU A 134 -12.68 -11.24 5.02
N THR A 135 -13.57 -12.00 4.39
CA THR A 135 -13.83 -12.00 2.95
C THR A 135 -14.24 -10.61 2.47
N GLN A 136 -15.24 -10.00 3.11
CA GLN A 136 -15.69 -8.65 2.76
C GLN A 136 -14.59 -7.60 2.93
N SER A 137 -13.80 -7.71 4.00
CA SER A 137 -12.71 -6.77 4.26
C SER A 137 -11.58 -6.89 3.23
N LEU A 138 -11.27 -8.12 2.82
CA LEU A 138 -10.27 -8.41 1.78
C LEU A 138 -10.73 -7.87 0.42
N GLU A 139 -11.98 -8.10 0.02
CA GLU A 139 -12.55 -7.59 -1.24
C GLU A 139 -12.51 -6.06 -1.31
N LEU A 140 -12.91 -5.38 -0.22
CA LEU A 140 -12.87 -3.92 -0.15
C LEU A 140 -11.44 -3.39 -0.20
N TYR A 141 -10.50 -4.05 0.49
CA TYR A 141 -9.09 -3.70 0.42
C TYR A 141 -8.55 -3.83 -1.02
N ASP A 142 -8.82 -4.95 -1.69
CA ASP A 142 -8.37 -5.20 -3.07
C ASP A 142 -9.00 -4.18 -4.05
N PHE A 143 -10.27 -3.81 -3.84
CA PHE A 143 -10.92 -2.75 -4.60
C PHE A 143 -10.20 -1.40 -4.42
N TYR A 144 -9.96 -0.96 -3.18
CA TYR A 144 -9.27 0.31 -2.94
C TYR A 144 -7.85 0.31 -3.49
N LYS A 145 -7.14 -0.81 -3.39
CA LYS A 145 -5.82 -0.97 -3.99
C LYS A 145 -5.84 -0.74 -5.50
N ALA A 146 -6.79 -1.34 -6.22
CA ALA A 146 -6.94 -1.13 -7.67
C ALA A 146 -7.24 0.33 -8.02
N GLN A 147 -8.04 1.02 -7.20
CA GLN A 147 -8.35 2.45 -7.38
C GLN A 147 -7.14 3.35 -7.08
N ILE A 148 -6.30 3.00 -6.10
CA ILE A 148 -5.03 3.68 -5.82
C ILE A 148 -4.10 3.56 -7.02
N GLU A 149 -3.94 2.35 -7.57
CA GLU A 149 -3.13 2.12 -8.77
C GLU A 149 -3.66 2.90 -9.98
N ALA A 150 -4.98 3.06 -10.09
CA ALA A 150 -5.58 3.92 -11.13
C ALA A 150 -5.21 5.40 -10.93
N CYS A 151 -5.16 5.89 -9.70
CA CYS A 151 -4.67 7.23 -9.39
C CYS A 151 -3.18 7.37 -9.71
N ASP A 152 -2.36 6.36 -9.39
CA ASP A 152 -0.93 6.34 -9.69
C ASP A 152 -0.66 6.45 -11.19
N ARG A 153 -1.40 5.69 -12.03
CA ARG A 153 -1.31 5.82 -13.49
C ARG A 153 -1.67 7.22 -14.00
N ARG A 154 -2.67 7.86 -13.40
CA ARG A 154 -3.08 9.24 -13.76
C ARG A 154 -2.02 10.26 -13.33
N LEU A 155 -1.42 10.08 -12.16
CA LEU A 155 -0.33 10.92 -11.65
C LEU A 155 0.91 10.83 -12.53
N GLU A 156 1.33 9.63 -12.90
CA GLU A 156 2.44 9.43 -13.82
C GLU A 156 2.18 10.07 -15.19
N ALA A 157 0.95 9.92 -15.73
CA ALA A 157 0.58 10.52 -17.00
C ALA A 157 0.62 12.06 -16.94
N ALA A 158 0.08 12.65 -15.86
CA ALA A 158 0.14 14.09 -15.65
C ALA A 158 1.60 14.58 -15.54
N SER A 159 2.44 13.87 -14.78
CA SER A 159 3.86 14.18 -14.64
C SER A 159 4.63 14.10 -15.96
N ARG A 160 4.42 13.05 -16.75
CA ARG A 160 5.04 12.92 -18.08
C ARG A 160 4.63 14.05 -19.02
N ALA A 161 3.38 14.51 -18.97
CA ALA A 161 2.91 15.62 -19.79
C ALA A 161 3.68 16.92 -19.52
N TYR A 162 4.06 17.15 -18.25
CA TYR A 162 4.90 18.29 -17.88
C TYR A 162 6.33 18.12 -18.36
N CYS A 163 6.90 16.90 -18.32
CA CYS A 163 8.23 16.60 -18.86
C CYS A 163 8.39 16.85 -20.37
N SER A 164 7.28 16.88 -21.12
CA SER A 164 7.27 16.92 -22.59
C SER A 164 6.94 18.27 -23.25
N GLY A 165 6.56 19.30 -22.48
CA GLY A 165 6.20 20.63 -23.01
C GLY A 165 7.12 21.70 -22.46
#